data_AF-A0A9P7KP71-F1
#
_entry.id   AF-A0A9P7KP71-F1
#
_cell.length_a   1.000
_cell.length_b   1.000
_cell.length_c   1.000
_cell.angle_alpha   90.00
_cell.angle_beta   90.00
_cell.angle_gamma   90.00
#
_symmetry.space_group_name_H-M   'P 1'
#
loop_
_entity.id
_entity.type
_entity.pdbx_description
1 polymer ?
#
loop_
_entity_poly.entity_id
_entity_poly.type
_entity_poly.pdbx_seq_one_letter_code
_entity_poly.pdbx_strand_id
1 'polypeptide(L)'
;MASPPPNTIYPQSHVGFDSITSQIEKKLLKRGFQFNVICVGQTGMGKSTLINTIFASHLIDSKGRFQPDEPIRQTTEIQAVSHNIEENGVRLRLNIVDTPGYGDLVNNDRCWDPIVKYIKDQHSAYLRKELTAQRERYIQDTRIHCCLFFIQPSGHSLKPIDIVVLKKLSDVVNVVPVIAKADTLTVEERQEFKERIKEEFAFHNLKMYPYDNEEFDDEERALNGQIKNLVPFAVVGSEKSIIVNGKQVRGRQNRWGVINVEDETHCEFVYLRDFLLRTHLQDLIETTSQIHYETFRAKQLLALKESSAHGGASSRPISPAADRELSRNSQRMTMNGY
;
A
#
# COMPACT_ATOMS: atom_id res chain seq x y z
N MET A 1 -26.41 23.20 -27.21
CA MET A 1 -26.18 22.47 -28.47
C MET A 1 -25.07 21.48 -28.21
N ALA A 2 -25.40 20.18 -28.11
CA ALA A 2 -24.39 19.14 -27.98
C ALA A 2 -23.66 18.95 -29.32
N SER A 3 -22.34 18.89 -29.29
CA SER A 3 -21.52 18.58 -30.46
C SER A 3 -21.91 17.21 -31.02
N PRO A 4 -22.06 17.04 -32.34
CA PRO A 4 -22.36 15.75 -32.94
C PRO A 4 -21.24 14.76 -32.62
N PRO A 5 -21.55 13.47 -32.36
CA PRO A 5 -20.53 12.46 -32.12
C PRO A 5 -19.61 12.37 -33.33
N PRO A 6 -18.30 12.13 -33.13
CA PRO A 6 -17.35 12.05 -34.24
C PRO A 6 -17.77 10.95 -35.22
N ASN A 7 -17.71 11.27 -36.53
CA ASN A 7 -17.95 10.31 -37.60
C ASN A 7 -16.97 9.14 -37.46
N THR A 8 -17.45 8.02 -36.94
CA THR A 8 -16.63 6.81 -36.74
C THR A 8 -16.59 6.05 -38.06
N ILE A 9 -15.41 5.97 -38.67
CA ILE A 9 -15.19 5.29 -39.94
C ILE A 9 -14.70 3.87 -39.63
N TYR A 10 -15.44 2.86 -40.11
CA TYR A 10 -15.06 1.46 -39.97
C TYR A 10 -14.32 0.98 -41.22
N PRO A 11 -13.13 0.37 -41.07
CA PRO A 11 -12.38 -0.12 -42.22
C PRO A 11 -13.08 -1.31 -42.88
N GLN A 12 -13.05 -1.35 -44.21
CA GLN A 12 -13.70 -2.38 -45.02
C GLN A 12 -12.90 -3.70 -45.11
N SER A 13 -11.68 -3.73 -44.57
CA SER A 13 -10.82 -4.90 -44.52
C SER A 13 -10.05 -4.95 -43.20
N HIS A 14 -9.49 -6.12 -42.85
CA HIS A 14 -8.71 -6.30 -41.63
C HIS A 14 -7.40 -5.48 -41.70
N VAL A 15 -7.27 -4.46 -40.84
CA VAL A 15 -6.13 -3.54 -40.80
C VAL A 15 -5.09 -3.94 -39.73
N GLY A 16 -5.47 -4.80 -38.78
CA GLY A 16 -4.54 -5.36 -37.79
C GLY A 16 -4.33 -4.57 -36.49
N PHE A 17 -5.03 -3.44 -36.28
CA PHE A 17 -4.97 -2.71 -35.00
C PHE A 17 -5.68 -3.45 -33.86
N ASP A 18 -6.55 -4.40 -34.17
CA ASP A 18 -7.11 -5.36 -33.22
C ASP A 18 -6.02 -6.18 -32.50
N SER A 19 -4.90 -6.46 -33.18
CA SER A 19 -3.76 -7.18 -32.59
C SER A 19 -2.97 -6.37 -31.56
N ILE A 20 -3.20 -5.05 -31.44
CA ILE A 20 -2.49 -4.19 -30.48
C ILE A 20 -2.77 -4.63 -29.04
N THR A 21 -4.00 -5.05 -28.74
CA THR A 21 -4.37 -5.54 -27.40
C THR A 21 -3.56 -6.78 -27.05
N SER A 22 -3.47 -7.78 -27.93
CA SER A 22 -2.65 -8.97 -27.72
C SER A 22 -1.16 -8.67 -27.67
N GLN A 23 -0.67 -7.66 -28.40
CA GLN A 23 0.72 -7.23 -28.33
C GLN A 23 1.04 -6.56 -26.97
N ILE A 24 0.13 -5.73 -26.46
CA ILE A 24 0.23 -5.11 -25.14
C ILE A 24 0.20 -6.20 -24.06
N GLU A 25 -0.74 -7.13 -24.15
CA GLU A 25 -0.86 -8.26 -23.23
C GLU A 25 0.43 -9.09 -23.17
N LYS A 26 0.96 -9.54 -24.32
CA LYS A 26 2.24 -10.28 -24.38
C LYS A 26 3.41 -9.50 -23.78
N LYS A 27 3.43 -8.19 -23.98
CA LYS A 27 4.48 -7.32 -23.43
C LYS A 27 4.34 -7.15 -21.92
N LEU A 28 3.11 -7.03 -21.41
CA LEU A 28 2.82 -6.96 -19.98
C LEU A 28 3.15 -8.29 -19.29
N LEU A 29 2.76 -9.43 -19.87
CA LEU A 29 3.10 -10.77 -19.38
C LEU A 29 4.62 -10.96 -19.26
N LYS A 30 5.38 -10.54 -20.29
CA LYS A 30 6.85 -10.64 -20.26
C LYS A 30 7.50 -9.70 -19.23
N ARG A 31 6.94 -8.50 -19.02
CA ARG A 31 7.47 -7.50 -18.09
C ARG A 31 7.12 -7.84 -16.63
N GLY A 32 5.94 -8.42 -16.42
CA GLY A 32 5.32 -8.54 -15.11
C GLY A 32 4.84 -7.21 -14.54
N PHE A 33 4.26 -7.30 -13.35
CA PHE A 33 3.72 -6.20 -12.57
C PHE A 33 4.55 -5.97 -11.32
N GLN A 34 4.61 -4.73 -10.83
CA GLN A 34 5.22 -4.40 -9.55
C GLN A 34 4.13 -3.85 -8.65
N PHE A 35 3.94 -4.45 -7.48
CA PHE A 35 2.94 -4.01 -6.51
C PHE A 35 3.58 -3.82 -5.15
N ASN A 36 3.43 -2.63 -4.59
CA ASN A 36 4.13 -2.20 -3.39
C ASN A 36 3.08 -1.88 -2.32
N VAL A 37 3.02 -2.67 -1.26
CA VAL A 37 2.03 -2.55 -0.18
C VAL A 37 2.73 -2.22 1.12
N ILE A 38 2.25 -1.19 1.83
CA ILE A 38 2.68 -0.88 3.19
C ILE A 38 1.59 -1.27 4.19
N CYS A 39 1.98 -1.90 5.30
CA CYS A 39 1.07 -2.27 6.38
C CYS A 39 1.26 -1.36 7.57
N VAL A 40 0.22 -0.61 7.93
CA VAL A 40 0.27 0.40 9.01
C VAL A 40 -0.80 0.07 10.04
N GLY A 41 -0.45 0.12 11.33
CA GLY A 41 -1.39 -0.17 12.42
C GLY A 41 -0.67 -0.45 13.72
N GLN A 42 -1.43 -0.51 14.81
CA GLN A 42 -0.88 -0.76 16.16
C GLN A 42 -0.14 -2.10 16.24
N THR A 43 0.76 -2.23 17.23
CA THR A 43 1.46 -3.49 17.43
C THR A 43 0.50 -4.60 17.82
N GLY A 44 0.78 -5.81 17.35
CA GLY A 44 -0.06 -6.97 17.67
C GLY A 44 -1.40 -7.04 16.92
N MET A 45 -1.66 -6.16 15.95
CA MET A 45 -2.86 -6.24 15.09
C MET A 45 -2.81 -7.36 14.04
N GLY A 46 -1.70 -8.10 13.94
CA GLY A 46 -1.57 -9.21 12.99
C GLY A 46 -1.21 -8.78 11.57
N LYS A 47 -0.52 -7.65 11.40
CA LYS A 47 -0.05 -7.10 10.11
C LYS A 47 0.72 -8.14 9.28
N SER A 48 1.80 -8.68 9.85
CA SER A 48 2.66 -9.67 9.18
C SER A 48 1.89 -10.96 8.87
N THR A 49 1.03 -11.41 9.79
CA THR A 49 0.19 -12.61 9.59
C THR A 49 -0.83 -12.42 8.47
N LEU A 50 -1.50 -11.27 8.39
CA LEU A 50 -2.45 -11.01 7.31
C LEU A 50 -1.74 -11.02 5.95
N ILE A 51 -0.55 -10.43 5.85
CA ILE A 51 0.25 -10.46 4.63
C ILE A 51 0.57 -11.88 4.19
N ASN A 52 1.08 -12.71 5.09
CA ASN A 52 1.33 -14.13 4.79
C ASN A 52 0.05 -14.85 4.36
N THR A 53 -1.09 -14.44 4.92
CA THR A 53 -2.40 -14.98 4.59
C THR A 53 -2.81 -14.60 3.16
N ILE A 54 -2.70 -13.33 2.76
CA ILE A 54 -3.10 -12.80 1.44
C ILE A 54 -2.39 -13.53 0.30
N PHE A 55 -1.08 -13.74 0.43
CA PHE A 55 -0.26 -14.25 -0.68
C PHE A 55 -0.08 -15.76 -0.71
N ALA A 56 -0.90 -16.50 0.02
CA ALA A 56 -0.87 -17.97 0.02
C ALA A 56 0.53 -18.57 0.33
N SER A 57 1.46 -17.81 0.90
CA SER A 57 2.86 -18.18 1.05
C SER A 57 3.47 -17.55 2.31
N HIS A 58 4.45 -18.24 2.92
CA HIS A 58 5.24 -17.68 4.01
C HIS A 58 6.20 -16.64 3.42
N LEU A 59 5.73 -15.40 3.34
CA LEU A 59 6.49 -14.29 2.77
C LEU A 59 7.32 -13.57 3.83
N ILE A 60 6.79 -13.44 5.03
CA ILE A 60 7.42 -12.74 6.15
C ILE A 60 7.38 -13.64 7.38
N ASP A 61 8.47 -13.72 8.14
CA ASP A 61 8.40 -14.37 9.45
C ASP A 61 7.49 -13.54 10.36
N SER A 62 6.34 -14.11 10.75
CA SER A 62 5.49 -13.46 11.74
C SER A 62 6.25 -13.37 13.05
N LYS A 63 6.39 -12.14 13.54
CA LYS A 63 7.04 -11.84 14.82
C LYS A 63 6.09 -12.05 16.01
N GLY A 64 4.88 -12.55 15.76
CA GLY A 64 3.94 -12.94 16.81
C GLY A 64 4.47 -14.10 17.65
N ARG A 65 4.02 -14.19 18.91
CA ARG A 65 4.32 -15.34 19.77
C ARG A 65 3.66 -16.61 19.20
N PHE A 66 4.44 -17.65 18.94
CA PHE A 66 3.90 -18.96 18.57
C PHE A 66 3.61 -19.84 19.79
N GLN A 67 4.29 -19.58 20.91
CA GLN A 67 4.10 -20.22 22.20
C GLN A 67 3.90 -19.16 23.30
N PRO A 68 3.16 -19.47 24.39
CA PRO A 68 2.94 -18.54 25.50
C PRO A 68 4.24 -18.00 26.11
N ASP A 69 5.30 -18.81 26.06
CA ASP A 69 6.59 -18.59 26.72
C ASP A 69 7.60 -17.82 25.83
N GLU A 70 7.31 -17.66 24.54
CA GLU A 70 8.19 -16.94 23.62
C GLU A 70 8.00 -15.43 23.81
N PRO A 71 9.04 -14.58 23.82
CA PRO A 71 8.86 -13.12 23.84
C PRO A 71 8.18 -12.62 22.57
N ILE A 72 7.32 -11.58 22.67
CA ILE A 72 6.71 -10.97 21.46
C ILE A 72 7.85 -10.30 20.70
N ARG A 73 8.18 -10.77 19.50
CA ARG A 73 9.10 -10.05 18.64
C ARG A 73 8.30 -8.88 18.05
N GLN A 74 8.80 -7.66 18.19
CA GLN A 74 8.15 -6.47 17.66
C GLN A 74 8.94 -5.99 16.44
N THR A 75 8.23 -5.53 15.40
CA THR A 75 8.87 -4.80 14.31
C THR A 75 9.25 -3.42 14.86
N THR A 76 10.55 -3.15 15.00
CA THR A 76 11.08 -1.89 15.54
C THR A 76 11.41 -0.87 14.45
N GLU A 77 11.61 -1.34 13.21
CA GLU A 77 12.02 -0.53 12.07
C GLU A 77 11.20 -0.89 10.83
N ILE A 78 11.10 0.04 9.88
CA ILE A 78 10.43 -0.20 8.60
C ILE A 78 11.25 -1.23 7.81
N GLN A 79 10.67 -2.37 7.50
CA GLN A 79 11.32 -3.46 6.77
C GLN A 79 10.58 -3.73 5.47
N ALA A 80 11.29 -3.66 4.35
CA ALA A 80 10.78 -4.00 3.04
C ALA A 80 11.24 -5.40 2.63
N VAL A 81 10.30 -6.27 2.26
CA VAL A 81 10.56 -7.62 1.76
C VAL A 81 9.97 -7.75 0.37
N SER A 82 10.79 -8.23 -0.57
CA SER A 82 10.43 -8.38 -1.98
C SER A 82 10.24 -9.85 -2.33
N HIS A 83 9.12 -10.18 -2.96
CA HIS A 83 8.80 -11.51 -3.44
C HIS A 83 8.39 -11.47 -4.91
N ASN A 84 8.77 -12.51 -5.65
CA ASN A 84 8.29 -12.71 -7.01
C ASN A 84 7.29 -13.86 -6.98
N ILE A 85 6.04 -13.55 -7.31
CA ILE A 85 4.92 -14.48 -7.40
C ILE A 85 4.64 -14.70 -8.89
N GLU A 86 4.39 -15.94 -9.29
CA GLU A 86 4.01 -16.28 -10.67
C GLU A 86 2.70 -17.07 -10.63
N GLU A 87 1.69 -16.59 -11.33
CA GLU A 87 0.37 -17.23 -11.43
C GLU A 87 -0.06 -17.26 -12.91
N ASN A 88 -0.35 -18.45 -13.45
CA ASN A 88 -0.78 -18.64 -14.84
C ASN A 88 0.11 -17.93 -15.89
N GLY A 89 1.42 -17.87 -15.64
CA GLY A 89 2.39 -17.20 -16.53
C GLY A 89 2.49 -15.67 -16.36
N VAL A 90 1.71 -15.08 -15.46
CA VAL A 90 1.81 -13.68 -15.05
C VAL A 90 2.79 -13.58 -13.87
N ARG A 91 3.82 -12.73 -14.00
CA ARG A 91 4.77 -12.45 -12.91
C ARG A 91 4.39 -11.18 -12.17
N LEU A 92 4.22 -11.29 -10.86
CA LEU A 92 4.01 -10.18 -9.94
C LEU A 92 5.22 -10.07 -9.00
N ARG A 93 5.96 -8.97 -9.10
CA ARG A 93 6.92 -8.57 -8.06
C ARG A 93 6.17 -7.80 -6.99
N LEU A 94 5.96 -8.44 -5.87
CA LEU A 94 5.34 -7.85 -4.71
C LEU A 94 6.42 -7.35 -3.74
N ASN A 95 6.37 -6.07 -3.38
CA ASN A 95 7.16 -5.53 -2.27
C ASN A 95 6.22 -5.23 -1.11
N ILE A 96 6.44 -5.90 0.01
CA ILE A 96 5.70 -5.64 1.25
C ILE A 96 6.58 -4.83 2.18
N VAL A 97 6.03 -3.76 2.72
CA VAL A 97 6.67 -2.90 3.71
C VAL A 97 5.94 -3.06 5.04
N ASP A 98 6.59 -3.73 6.00
CA ASP A 98 6.11 -3.82 7.37
C ASP A 98 6.60 -2.61 8.17
N THR A 99 5.69 -1.93 8.87
CA THR A 99 6.03 -0.79 9.71
C THR A 99 5.99 -1.17 11.19
N PRO A 100 6.80 -0.52 12.03
CA PRO A 100 6.61 -0.60 13.48
C PRO A 100 5.18 -0.18 13.84
N GLY A 101 4.65 -0.78 14.90
CA GLY A 101 3.36 -0.36 15.41
C GLY A 101 3.45 1.02 16.04
N TYR A 102 2.47 1.87 15.76
CA TYR A 102 2.29 3.13 16.46
C TYR A 102 1.33 2.93 17.63
N GLY A 103 1.38 3.81 18.64
CA GLY A 103 0.48 3.73 19.80
C GLY A 103 1.03 2.97 21.01
N ASP A 104 2.23 2.39 20.92
CA ASP A 104 2.84 1.62 22.02
C ASP A 104 3.57 2.51 23.04
N LEU A 105 3.92 3.74 22.66
CA LEU A 105 4.68 4.66 23.50
C LEU A 105 3.75 5.49 24.38
N VAL A 106 4.28 6.01 25.50
CA VAL A 106 3.53 6.98 26.34
C VAL A 106 3.26 8.27 25.57
N ASN A 107 4.24 8.72 24.79
CA ASN A 107 4.09 9.82 23.85
C ASN A 107 4.11 9.28 22.41
N ASN A 108 2.98 9.44 21.71
CA ASN A 108 2.83 9.04 20.30
C ASN A 108 2.76 10.24 19.35
N ASP A 109 3.17 11.42 19.80
CA ASP A 109 3.26 12.59 18.93
C ASP A 109 4.13 12.28 17.71
N ARG A 110 3.61 12.62 16.53
CA ARG A 110 4.29 12.45 15.24
C ARG A 110 4.70 11.01 14.91
N CYS A 111 4.02 10.01 15.47
CA CYS A 111 4.26 8.60 15.14
C CYS A 111 4.09 8.26 13.64
N TRP A 112 3.35 9.08 12.87
CA TRP A 112 3.20 8.93 11.42
C TRP A 112 4.41 9.46 10.61
N ASP A 113 5.26 10.32 11.19
CA ASP A 113 6.35 10.98 10.45
C ASP A 113 7.32 9.99 9.79
N PRO A 114 7.78 8.90 10.46
CA PRO A 114 8.65 7.91 9.81
C PRO A 114 7.98 7.22 8.61
N ILE A 115 6.68 6.93 8.71
CA ILE A 115 5.90 6.25 7.67
C ILE A 115 5.70 7.18 6.47
N VAL A 116 5.24 8.41 6.72
CA VAL A 116 5.05 9.43 5.68
C VAL A 116 6.39 9.77 5.01
N LYS A 117 7.46 9.89 5.79
CA LYS A 117 8.82 10.11 5.29
C LYS A 117 9.23 8.97 4.36
N TYR A 118 9.03 7.71 4.75
CA TYR A 118 9.36 6.56 3.92
C TYR A 118 8.62 6.61 2.57
N ILE A 119 7.31 6.89 2.56
CA ILE A 119 6.51 7.01 1.32
C ILE A 119 7.05 8.14 0.43
N LYS A 120 7.30 9.33 1.00
CA LYS A 120 7.87 10.47 0.29
C LYS A 120 9.28 10.20 -0.23
N ASP A 121 10.09 9.45 0.51
CA ASP A 121 11.43 9.04 0.08
C ASP A 121 11.35 8.12 -1.16
N GLN A 122 10.34 7.26 -1.26
CA GLN A 122 10.09 6.47 -2.47
C GLN A 122 9.68 7.33 -3.67
N HIS A 123 8.76 8.28 -3.49
CA HIS A 123 8.42 9.24 -4.55
C HIS A 123 9.64 10.07 -4.98
N SER A 124 10.47 10.50 -4.02
CA SER A 124 11.70 11.24 -4.29
C SER A 124 12.73 10.41 -5.03
N ALA A 125 12.86 9.11 -4.70
CA ALA A 125 13.74 8.19 -5.40
C ALA A 125 13.30 7.98 -6.85
N TYR A 126 12.00 7.86 -7.08
CA TYR A 126 11.44 7.75 -8.43
C TYR A 126 11.66 9.04 -9.23
N LEU A 127 11.34 10.20 -8.65
CA LEU A 127 11.53 11.51 -9.29
C LEU A 127 12.99 11.77 -9.66
N ARG A 128 13.94 11.41 -8.79
CA ARG A 128 15.38 11.53 -9.09
C ARG A 128 15.77 10.74 -10.33
N LYS A 129 15.25 9.51 -10.49
CA LYS A 129 15.49 8.69 -11.67
C LYS A 129 14.82 9.30 -12.91
N GLU A 130 13.59 9.81 -12.77
CA GLU A 130 12.86 10.47 -13.86
C GLU A 130 13.60 11.71 -14.39
N LEU A 131 14.20 12.51 -13.50
CA LEU A 131 14.92 13.74 -13.86
C LEU A 131 16.32 13.49 -14.45
N THR A 132 16.85 12.27 -14.39
CA THR A 132 18.17 11.97 -14.98
C THR A 132 18.13 11.99 -16.50
N ALA A 133 19.10 12.67 -17.13
CA ALA A 133 19.16 12.81 -18.59
C ALA A 133 19.36 11.45 -19.31
N GLN A 134 20.16 10.55 -18.71
CA GLN A 134 20.35 9.18 -19.18
C GLN A 134 19.45 8.23 -18.38
N ARG A 135 18.14 8.31 -18.61
CA ARG A 135 17.18 7.41 -17.94
C ARG A 135 17.24 6.01 -18.53
N GLU A 136 17.19 5.00 -17.66
CA GLU A 136 16.91 3.63 -18.08
C GLU A 136 15.55 3.58 -18.77
N ARG A 137 15.41 2.73 -19.80
CA ARG A 137 14.14 2.55 -20.52
C ARG A 137 13.02 2.06 -19.58
N TYR A 138 13.39 1.43 -18.47
CA TYR A 138 12.47 0.85 -17.49
C TYR A 138 12.92 1.24 -16.08
N ILE A 139 12.28 2.26 -15.52
CA ILE A 139 12.49 2.65 -14.13
C ILE A 139 11.75 1.65 -13.24
N GLN A 140 12.47 1.01 -12.31
CA GLN A 140 11.83 0.19 -11.28
C GLN A 140 11.02 1.08 -10.33
N ASP A 141 9.76 0.71 -10.13
CA ASP A 141 8.82 1.47 -9.31
C ASP A 141 8.87 0.97 -7.87
N THR A 142 9.36 1.83 -6.97
CA THR A 142 9.40 1.56 -5.53
C THR A 142 8.35 2.35 -4.76
N ARG A 143 7.50 3.13 -5.46
CA ARG A 143 6.44 3.94 -4.83
C ARG A 143 5.41 3.02 -4.20
N ILE A 144 4.89 3.39 -3.04
CA ILE A 144 3.87 2.59 -2.36
C ILE A 144 2.53 2.79 -3.07
N HIS A 145 1.93 1.70 -3.54
CA HIS A 145 0.67 1.73 -4.29
C HIS A 145 -0.56 1.61 -3.39
N CYS A 146 -0.42 0.94 -2.24
CA CYS A 146 -1.50 0.70 -1.30
C CYS A 146 -0.98 0.71 0.14
N CYS A 147 -1.71 1.39 1.02
CA CYS A 147 -1.52 1.35 2.47
C CYS A 147 -2.68 0.62 3.12
N LEU A 148 -2.41 -0.59 3.63
CA LEU A 148 -3.35 -1.33 4.45
C LEU A 148 -3.31 -0.78 5.87
N PHE A 149 -4.39 -0.13 6.28
CA PHE A 149 -4.49 0.49 7.59
C PHE A 149 -5.31 -0.39 8.54
N PHE A 150 -4.65 -0.94 9.55
CA PHE A 150 -5.23 -1.89 10.49
C PHE A 150 -5.87 -1.15 11.67
N ILE A 151 -7.19 -1.21 11.74
CA ILE A 151 -8.02 -0.67 12.81
C ILE A 151 -8.22 -1.74 13.89
N GLN A 152 -8.04 -1.36 15.15
CA GLN A 152 -8.30 -2.25 16.27
C GLN A 152 -9.80 -2.54 16.39
N PRO A 153 -10.22 -3.81 16.60
CA PRO A 153 -11.61 -4.16 16.82
C PRO A 153 -12.06 -3.78 18.24
N SER A 154 -12.27 -2.49 18.49
CA SER A 154 -12.72 -1.98 19.81
C SER A 154 -14.23 -2.11 20.00
N GLY A 155 -15.01 -2.19 18.90
CA GLY A 155 -16.47 -2.13 18.92
C GLY A 155 -17.04 -0.73 19.18
N HIS A 156 -16.19 0.30 19.33
CA HIS A 156 -16.60 1.68 19.63
C HIS A 156 -16.37 2.61 18.44
N SER A 157 -15.60 3.66 18.64
CA SER A 157 -15.20 4.67 17.65
C SER A 157 -13.75 4.46 17.20
N LEU A 158 -13.36 5.15 16.14
CA LEU A 158 -11.97 5.23 15.74
C LEU A 158 -11.18 6.00 16.80
N LYS A 159 -9.96 5.55 17.10
CA LYS A 159 -9.14 6.27 18.09
C LYS A 159 -8.71 7.63 17.52
N PRO A 160 -8.61 8.68 18.34
CA PRO A 160 -8.12 9.99 17.88
C PRO A 160 -6.75 9.93 17.19
N ILE A 161 -5.85 9.07 17.68
CA ILE A 161 -4.55 8.82 17.04
C ILE A 161 -4.70 8.27 15.62
N ASP A 162 -5.61 7.33 15.40
CA ASP A 162 -5.85 6.73 14.09
C ASP A 162 -6.40 7.78 13.11
N ILE A 163 -7.30 8.67 13.57
CA ILE A 163 -7.83 9.78 12.77
C ILE A 163 -6.69 10.70 12.29
N VAL A 164 -5.75 11.07 13.17
CA VAL A 164 -4.63 11.94 12.77
C VAL A 164 -3.70 11.23 11.79
N VAL A 165 -3.37 9.96 12.04
CA VAL A 165 -2.51 9.17 11.14
C VAL A 165 -3.17 9.00 9.77
N LEU A 166 -4.46 8.65 9.72
CA LEU A 166 -5.22 8.49 8.49
C LEU A 166 -5.24 9.77 7.65
N LYS A 167 -5.48 10.93 8.28
CA LYS A 167 -5.41 12.24 7.59
C LYS A 167 -4.06 12.47 6.92
N LYS A 168 -2.97 12.10 7.58
CA LYS A 168 -1.61 12.30 7.05
C LYS A 168 -1.26 11.31 5.94
N LEU A 169 -1.78 10.09 6.02
CA LEU A 169 -1.53 9.06 5.01
C LEU A 169 -2.39 9.23 3.75
N SER A 170 -3.66 9.63 3.89
CA SER A 170 -4.56 9.82 2.74
C SER A 170 -4.08 10.87 1.74
N ASP A 171 -3.23 11.80 2.17
CA ASP A 171 -2.65 12.86 1.34
C ASP A 171 -1.49 12.37 0.46
N VAL A 172 -0.93 11.19 0.74
CA VAL A 172 0.32 10.71 0.11
C VAL A 172 0.22 9.30 -0.48
N VAL A 173 -0.80 8.52 -0.12
CA VAL A 173 -0.97 7.14 -0.59
C VAL A 173 -2.44 6.73 -0.56
N ASN A 174 -2.80 5.74 -1.39
CA ASN A 174 -4.10 5.09 -1.33
C ASN A 174 -4.25 4.31 -0.02
N VAL A 175 -5.19 4.70 0.83
CA VAL A 175 -5.42 4.05 2.13
C VAL A 175 -6.64 3.13 2.04
N VAL A 176 -6.44 1.87 2.41
CA VAL A 176 -7.47 0.83 2.48
C VAL A 176 -7.62 0.42 3.95
N PRO A 177 -8.72 0.80 4.62
CA PRO A 177 -8.91 0.49 6.03
C PRO A 177 -9.41 -0.95 6.22
N VAL A 178 -8.85 -1.61 7.21
CA VAL A 178 -9.08 -3.02 7.51
C VAL A 178 -9.28 -3.17 9.02
N ILE A 179 -10.39 -3.76 9.45
CA ILE A 179 -10.61 -4.16 10.84
C ILE A 179 -9.83 -5.45 11.08
N ALA A 180 -8.82 -5.36 11.94
CA ALA A 180 -7.98 -6.48 12.30
C ALA A 180 -8.68 -7.44 13.26
N LYS A 181 -8.29 -8.72 13.25
CA LYS A 181 -8.79 -9.74 14.19
C LYS A 181 -10.32 -9.71 14.33
N ALA A 182 -11.02 -9.68 13.19
CA ALA A 182 -12.48 -9.58 13.19
C ALA A 182 -13.18 -10.75 13.91
N ASP A 183 -12.45 -11.84 14.20
CA ASP A 183 -12.89 -12.95 15.05
C ASP A 183 -13.13 -12.58 16.52
N THR A 184 -12.77 -11.37 16.95
CA THR A 184 -13.07 -10.88 18.31
C THR A 184 -14.44 -10.21 18.45
N LEU A 185 -15.14 -9.93 17.34
CA LEU A 185 -16.44 -9.27 17.32
C LEU A 185 -17.51 -10.25 16.87
N THR A 186 -18.73 -10.13 17.40
CA THR A 186 -19.88 -10.84 16.80
C THR A 186 -20.24 -10.23 15.45
N VAL A 187 -21.11 -10.90 14.69
CA VAL A 187 -21.55 -10.41 13.38
C VAL A 187 -22.28 -9.07 13.51
N GLU A 188 -23.09 -8.91 14.57
CA GLU A 188 -23.84 -7.71 14.89
C GLU A 188 -22.89 -6.57 15.32
N GLU A 189 -21.97 -6.84 16.25
CA GLU A 189 -20.96 -5.86 16.69
C GLU A 189 -20.08 -5.39 15.54
N ARG A 190 -19.70 -6.32 14.65
CA ARG A 190 -18.92 -6.01 13.45
C ARG A 190 -19.67 -5.06 12.52
N GLN A 191 -20.96 -5.29 12.30
CA GLN A 191 -21.78 -4.43 11.45
C GLN A 191 -21.94 -3.02 12.05
N GLU A 192 -22.29 -2.94 13.33
CA GLU A 192 -22.38 -1.65 14.04
C GLU A 192 -21.06 -0.90 14.02
N PHE A 193 -19.94 -1.59 14.25
CA PHE A 193 -18.62 -0.98 14.24
C PHE A 193 -18.23 -0.46 12.85
N LYS A 194 -18.57 -1.20 11.77
CA LYS A 194 -18.34 -0.74 10.39
C LYS A 194 -19.14 0.52 10.08
N GLU A 195 -20.40 0.59 10.49
CA GLU A 195 -21.25 1.77 10.29
C GLU A 195 -20.69 2.99 11.02
N ARG A 196 -20.30 2.85 12.30
CA ARG A 196 -19.67 3.92 13.07
C ARG A 196 -18.36 4.42 12.43
N ILE A 197 -17.51 3.51 11.96
CA ILE A 197 -16.26 3.90 11.27
C ILE A 197 -16.57 4.69 9.98
N LYS A 198 -17.57 4.29 9.20
CA LYS A 198 -17.98 5.00 7.99
C LYS A 198 -18.48 6.41 8.31
N GLU A 199 -19.28 6.56 9.35
CA GLU A 199 -19.74 7.87 9.83
C GLU A 199 -18.56 8.76 10.24
N GLU A 200 -17.57 8.22 10.92
CA GLU A 200 -16.36 8.96 11.30
C GLU A 200 -15.49 9.35 10.09
N PHE A 201 -15.37 8.47 9.10
CA PHE A 201 -14.69 8.81 7.84
C PHE A 201 -15.37 9.99 7.15
N ALA A 202 -16.71 9.99 7.09
CA ALA A 202 -17.46 11.11 6.53
C ALA A 202 -17.31 12.38 7.37
N PHE A 203 -17.47 12.29 8.69
CA PHE A 203 -17.38 13.43 9.61
C PHE A 203 -16.01 14.11 9.60
N HIS A 204 -14.93 13.32 9.54
CA HIS A 204 -13.57 13.85 9.49
C HIS A 204 -13.04 14.12 8.07
N ASN A 205 -13.88 13.92 7.04
CA ASN A 205 -13.55 14.05 5.62
C ASN A 205 -12.31 13.24 5.22
N LEU A 206 -12.25 11.98 5.67
CA LEU A 206 -11.16 11.08 5.39
C LEU A 206 -11.41 10.36 4.06
N LYS A 207 -10.57 10.64 3.06
CA LYS A 207 -10.67 10.04 1.73
C LYS A 207 -9.98 8.67 1.70
N MET A 208 -10.77 7.61 1.87
CA MET A 208 -10.32 6.23 1.70
C MET A 208 -10.48 5.79 0.25
N TYR A 209 -9.63 4.87 -0.18
CA TYR A 209 -9.75 4.24 -1.50
C TYR A 209 -10.84 3.14 -1.45
N PRO A 210 -11.66 2.93 -2.50
CA PRO A 210 -11.63 3.56 -3.83
C PRO A 210 -12.21 4.98 -3.88
N TYR A 211 -11.63 5.85 -4.72
CA TYR A 211 -12.08 7.23 -4.89
C TYR A 211 -13.22 7.32 -5.91
N ASP A 212 -14.09 8.33 -5.79
CA ASP A 212 -15.04 8.65 -6.86
C ASP A 212 -14.29 9.33 -8.01
N ASN A 213 -14.49 8.85 -9.23
CA ASN A 213 -14.03 9.50 -10.46
C ASN A 213 -15.20 9.64 -11.43
N GLU A 214 -15.38 10.84 -11.99
CA GLU A 214 -16.44 11.13 -12.94
C GLU A 214 -16.17 10.48 -14.32
N GLU A 215 -14.92 10.11 -14.59
CA GLU A 215 -14.52 9.45 -15.84
C GLU A 215 -14.83 7.95 -15.86
N PHE A 216 -15.14 7.35 -14.71
CA PHE A 216 -15.50 5.94 -14.63
C PHE A 216 -16.81 5.65 -15.35
N ASP A 217 -16.86 4.51 -16.04
CA ASP A 217 -18.09 4.02 -16.67
C ASP A 217 -19.07 3.48 -15.62
N ASP A 218 -20.30 3.15 -16.05
CA ASP A 218 -21.35 2.69 -15.14
C ASP A 218 -20.99 1.35 -14.46
N GLU A 219 -20.20 0.49 -15.12
CA GLU A 219 -19.76 -0.80 -14.57
C GLU A 219 -18.71 -0.59 -13.47
N GLU A 220 -17.71 0.26 -13.72
CA GLU A 220 -16.68 0.65 -12.76
C GLU A 220 -17.28 1.36 -11.54
N ARG A 221 -18.26 2.27 -11.75
CA ARG A 221 -18.98 2.92 -10.66
C ARG A 221 -19.76 1.92 -9.81
N ALA A 222 -20.43 0.95 -10.43
CA ALA A 222 -21.14 -0.09 -9.71
C ALA A 222 -20.18 -0.97 -8.89
N LEU A 223 -19.04 -1.38 -9.47
CA LEU A 223 -18.01 -2.14 -8.79
C LEU A 223 -17.44 -1.37 -7.59
N ASN A 224 -17.08 -0.11 -7.79
CA ASN A 224 -16.58 0.76 -6.72
C ASN A 224 -17.62 0.97 -5.62
N GLY A 225 -18.89 1.13 -5.98
CA GLY A 225 -20.00 1.24 -5.03
C GLY A 225 -20.16 -0.01 -4.15
N GLN A 226 -20.04 -1.20 -4.74
CA GLN A 226 -20.07 -2.46 -3.97
C GLN A 226 -18.91 -2.55 -2.99
N ILE A 227 -17.70 -2.20 -3.41
CA ILE A 227 -16.52 -2.21 -2.54
C ILE A 227 -16.64 -1.17 -1.42
N LYS A 228 -17.11 0.05 -1.71
CA LYS A 228 -17.33 1.08 -0.68
C LYS A 228 -18.28 0.63 0.41
N ASN A 229 -19.26 -0.20 0.08
CA ASN A 229 -20.16 -0.79 1.07
C ASN A 229 -19.47 -1.83 1.95
N LEU A 230 -18.45 -2.52 1.45
CA LEU A 230 -17.66 -3.49 2.21
C LEU A 230 -16.58 -2.84 3.07
N VAL A 231 -16.04 -1.69 2.69
CA VAL A 231 -14.98 -0.99 3.43
C VAL A 231 -15.55 -0.38 4.73
N PRO A 232 -14.88 -0.53 5.89
CA PRO A 232 -13.62 -1.25 6.11
C PRO A 232 -13.78 -2.77 6.14
N PHE A 233 -12.82 -3.50 5.54
CA PHE A 233 -12.85 -4.97 5.48
C PHE A 233 -12.56 -5.58 6.85
N ALA A 234 -13.42 -6.48 7.32
CA ALA A 234 -13.26 -7.17 8.58
C ALA A 234 -12.61 -8.55 8.37
N VAL A 235 -11.31 -8.64 8.67
CA VAL A 235 -10.48 -9.78 8.26
C VAL A 235 -9.89 -10.54 9.44
N VAL A 236 -9.61 -11.81 9.18
CA VAL A 236 -8.89 -12.71 10.07
C VAL A 236 -7.66 -13.23 9.31
N GLY A 237 -6.48 -13.12 9.91
CA GLY A 237 -5.26 -13.70 9.36
C GLY A 237 -4.96 -15.06 10.00
N SER A 238 -4.49 -16.03 9.20
CA SER A 238 -3.93 -17.29 9.72
C SER A 238 -2.83 -17.83 8.81
N GLU A 239 -1.73 -18.23 9.43
CA GLU A 239 -0.64 -18.99 8.79
C GLU A 239 -0.83 -20.50 8.94
N LYS A 240 -1.70 -20.93 9.85
CA LYS A 240 -1.94 -22.35 10.09
C LYS A 240 -2.91 -22.90 9.05
N SER A 241 -2.51 -24.00 8.44
CA SER A 241 -3.37 -24.80 7.58
C SER A 241 -4.06 -25.87 8.44
N ILE A 242 -5.36 -26.00 8.26
CA ILE A 242 -6.22 -26.93 8.99
C ILE A 242 -7.08 -27.71 7.99
N ILE A 243 -7.59 -28.86 8.39
CA ILE A 243 -8.46 -29.68 7.53
C ILE A 243 -9.91 -29.42 7.95
N VAL A 244 -10.70 -28.87 7.02
CA VAL A 244 -12.14 -28.66 7.17
C VAL A 244 -12.83 -29.40 6.03
N ASN A 245 -13.74 -30.32 6.34
CA ASN A 245 -14.46 -31.13 5.34
C ASN A 245 -13.54 -31.84 4.33
N GLY A 246 -12.39 -32.33 4.80
CA GLY A 246 -11.40 -33.03 3.98
C GLY A 246 -10.54 -32.13 3.08
N LYS A 247 -10.77 -30.81 3.07
CA LYS A 247 -9.93 -29.83 2.36
C LYS A 247 -8.99 -29.13 3.31
N GLN A 248 -7.73 -28.96 2.89
CA GLN A 248 -6.77 -28.14 3.61
C GLN A 248 -7.07 -26.67 3.33
N VAL A 249 -7.46 -25.94 4.37
CA VAL A 249 -7.80 -24.52 4.30
C VAL A 249 -7.01 -23.75 5.33
N ARG A 250 -6.79 -22.46 5.08
CA ARG A 250 -6.17 -21.58 6.08
C ARG A 250 -7.19 -21.22 7.12
N GLY A 251 -6.87 -21.46 8.38
CA GLY A 251 -7.85 -21.24 9.43
C GLY A 251 -7.25 -21.10 10.80
N ARG A 252 -8.03 -20.50 11.69
CA ARG A 252 -7.68 -20.27 13.07
C ARG A 252 -8.54 -21.17 13.95
N GLN A 253 -7.90 -22.05 14.71
CA GLN A 253 -8.57 -22.88 15.69
C GLN A 253 -8.61 -22.15 17.03
N ASN A 254 -9.81 -21.97 17.57
CA ASN A 254 -10.02 -21.44 18.91
C ASN A 254 -10.67 -22.53 19.80
N ARG A 255 -10.98 -22.22 21.06
CA ARG A 255 -11.60 -23.19 21.98
C ARG A 255 -13.04 -23.55 21.60
N TRP A 256 -13.72 -22.70 20.85
CA TRP A 256 -15.14 -22.78 20.54
C TRP A 256 -15.43 -23.30 19.13
N GLY A 257 -14.40 -23.46 18.31
CA GLY A 257 -14.54 -23.89 16.93
C GLY A 257 -13.35 -23.52 16.05
N VAL A 258 -13.63 -23.55 14.76
CA VAL A 258 -12.63 -23.40 13.70
C VAL A 258 -13.09 -22.29 12.77
N ILE A 259 -12.25 -21.28 12.59
CA ILE A 259 -12.51 -20.17 11.68
C ILE A 259 -11.74 -20.43 10.40
N ASN A 260 -12.46 -20.81 9.34
CA ASN A 260 -11.91 -20.83 7.99
C ASN A 260 -11.79 -19.38 7.47
N VAL A 261 -10.57 -18.96 7.12
CA VAL A 261 -10.27 -17.60 6.65
C VAL A 261 -10.74 -17.39 5.21
N GLU A 262 -10.81 -18.45 4.42
CA GLU A 262 -11.29 -18.39 3.03
C GLU A 262 -12.81 -18.55 2.91
N ASP A 263 -13.52 -18.60 4.04
CA ASP A 263 -14.99 -18.66 4.08
C ASP A 263 -15.57 -17.26 4.26
N GLU A 264 -16.35 -16.82 3.28
CA GLU A 264 -17.01 -15.51 3.26
C GLU A 264 -18.03 -15.33 4.40
N THR A 265 -18.56 -16.44 4.93
CA THR A 265 -19.48 -16.41 6.07
C THR A 265 -18.77 -16.12 7.39
N HIS A 266 -17.47 -16.43 7.48
CA HIS A 266 -16.66 -16.21 8.66
C HIS A 266 -15.99 -14.84 8.66
N CYS A 267 -15.36 -14.44 7.55
CA CYS A 267 -14.69 -13.14 7.45
C CYS A 267 -14.58 -12.64 6.01
N GLU A 268 -14.27 -11.35 5.88
CA GLU A 268 -14.24 -10.64 4.59
C GLU A 268 -12.85 -10.70 3.93
N PHE A 269 -12.02 -11.68 4.31
CA PHE A 269 -10.67 -11.82 3.78
C PHE A 269 -10.64 -12.09 2.28
N VAL A 270 -11.57 -12.91 1.77
CA VAL A 270 -11.69 -13.22 0.33
C VAL A 270 -11.94 -11.93 -0.46
N TYR A 271 -12.84 -11.08 0.04
CA TYR A 271 -13.13 -9.79 -0.59
C TYR A 271 -11.91 -8.86 -0.59
N LEU A 272 -11.15 -8.79 0.51
CA LEU A 272 -9.90 -8.00 0.56
C LEU A 272 -8.86 -8.53 -0.45
N ARG A 273 -8.67 -9.86 -0.53
CA ARG A 273 -7.72 -10.49 -1.45
C ARG A 273 -8.08 -10.20 -2.90
N ASP A 274 -9.33 -10.43 -3.26
CA ASP A 274 -9.82 -10.22 -4.62
C ASP A 274 -9.80 -8.73 -5.00
N PHE A 275 -10.11 -7.85 -4.04
CA PHE A 275 -9.97 -6.42 -4.20
C PHE A 275 -8.52 -6.02 -4.54
N LEU A 276 -7.53 -6.44 -3.75
CA LEU A 276 -6.14 -6.03 -3.91
C LEU A 276 -5.45 -6.65 -5.13
N LEU A 277 -5.78 -7.90 -5.48
CA LEU A 277 -5.01 -8.68 -6.44
C LEU A 277 -5.71 -8.90 -7.78
N ARG A 278 -7.05 -8.87 -7.80
CA ARG A 278 -7.83 -9.24 -8.98
C ARG A 278 -8.52 -8.05 -9.64
N THR A 279 -9.15 -7.17 -8.86
CA THR A 279 -9.99 -6.11 -9.42
C THR A 279 -9.31 -4.74 -9.42
N HIS A 280 -8.67 -4.32 -8.32
CA HIS A 280 -8.21 -2.94 -8.15
C HIS A 280 -6.67 -2.78 -8.18
N LEU A 281 -5.92 -3.86 -8.45
CA LEU A 281 -4.45 -3.81 -8.46
C LEU A 281 -3.92 -2.73 -9.40
N GLN A 282 -4.43 -2.70 -10.63
CA GLN A 282 -3.97 -1.76 -11.65
C GLN A 282 -4.44 -0.33 -11.33
N ASP A 283 -5.67 -0.15 -10.88
CA ASP A 283 -6.20 1.16 -10.50
C ASP A 283 -5.44 1.77 -9.30
N LEU A 284 -5.06 0.96 -8.31
CA LEU A 284 -4.19 1.40 -7.21
C LEU A 284 -2.85 1.93 -7.73
N ILE A 285 -2.24 1.28 -8.73
CA ILE A 285 -0.98 1.71 -9.34
C ILE A 285 -1.18 3.01 -10.12
N GLU A 286 -2.26 3.11 -10.90
CA GLU A 286 -2.57 4.28 -11.72
C GLU A 286 -2.89 5.49 -10.86
N THR A 287 -3.78 5.34 -9.88
CA THR A 287 -4.10 6.38 -8.89
C THR A 287 -2.85 6.87 -8.17
N THR A 288 -1.94 5.95 -7.80
CA THR A 288 -0.65 6.34 -7.20
C THR A 288 0.20 7.18 -8.13
N SER A 289 0.23 6.84 -9.42
CA SER A 289 1.05 7.56 -10.39
C SER A 289 0.44 8.90 -10.79
N GLN A 290 -0.87 8.97 -11.03
CA GLN A 290 -1.56 10.13 -11.59
C GLN A 290 -1.99 11.14 -10.53
N ILE A 291 -2.30 10.69 -9.31
CA ILE A 291 -2.78 11.57 -8.24
C ILE A 291 -1.66 11.84 -7.24
N HIS A 292 -1.24 10.82 -6.49
CA HIS A 292 -0.31 10.98 -5.36
C HIS A 292 1.08 11.42 -5.82
N TYR A 293 1.63 10.75 -6.83
CA TYR A 293 2.95 11.06 -7.36
C TYR A 293 2.98 12.39 -8.12
N GLU A 294 2.02 12.67 -9.01
CA GLU A 294 2.01 13.97 -9.72
C GLU A 294 1.80 15.15 -8.76
N THR A 295 0.97 14.99 -7.73
CA THR A 295 0.82 16.02 -6.67
C THR A 295 2.14 16.26 -5.96
N PHE A 296 2.87 15.19 -5.61
CA PHE A 296 4.19 15.30 -5.01
C PHE A 296 5.20 15.95 -5.96
N ARG A 297 5.23 15.51 -7.22
CA ARG A 297 6.13 16.00 -8.27
C ARG A 297 5.92 17.49 -8.56
N ALA A 298 4.67 17.93 -8.70
CA ALA A 298 4.34 19.33 -8.89
C ALA A 298 4.86 20.21 -7.74
N LYS A 299 4.64 19.78 -6.49
CA LYS A 299 5.16 20.49 -5.30
C LYS A 299 6.70 20.57 -5.30
N GLN A 300 7.39 19.50 -5.63
CA GLN A 300 8.85 19.47 -5.67
C GLN A 300 9.43 20.33 -6.80
N LEU A 301 8.84 20.30 -7.99
CA LEU A 301 9.29 21.12 -9.13
C LEU A 301 9.08 22.62 -8.88
N LEU A 302 7.98 23.00 -8.23
CA LEU A 302 7.75 24.39 -7.81
C LEU A 302 8.81 24.84 -6.80
N ALA A 303 9.12 24.04 -5.78
CA ALA A 303 10.16 24.35 -4.80
C ALA A 303 11.57 24.46 -5.43
N LEU A 304 11.88 23.62 -6.43
CA LEU A 304 13.13 23.70 -7.19
C LEU A 304 13.21 24.98 -8.03
N LYS A 305 12.10 25.42 -8.61
CA LYS A 305 12.02 26.68 -9.36
C LYS A 305 12.21 27.89 -8.43
N GLU A 306 11.57 27.90 -7.27
CA GLU A 306 11.68 28.99 -6.30
C GLU A 306 13.10 29.11 -5.72
N SER A 307 13.74 27.99 -5.39
CA SER A 307 15.14 27.97 -4.94
C SER A 307 16.11 28.44 -6.03
N SER A 308 15.84 28.11 -7.30
CA SER A 308 16.62 28.61 -8.44
C SER A 308 16.41 30.12 -8.68
N ALA A 309 15.20 30.63 -8.42
CA ALA A 309 14.86 32.05 -8.59
C ALA A 309 15.42 32.96 -7.47
N HIS A 310 15.58 32.44 -6.25
CA HIS A 310 16.17 33.18 -5.12
C HIS A 310 17.70 32.96 -4.98
N GLY A 311 18.31 32.16 -5.88
CA GLY A 311 19.71 31.75 -5.86
C GLY A 311 20.72 32.71 -6.50
N GLY A 312 20.47 34.02 -6.46
CA GLY A 312 21.46 35.06 -6.83
C GLY A 312 22.60 35.24 -5.81
N ALA A 313 22.60 34.50 -4.70
CA ALA A 313 23.69 34.51 -3.73
C ALA A 313 24.05 33.09 -3.29
N SER A 314 25.17 32.57 -3.83
CA SER A 314 26.06 31.59 -3.21
C SER A 314 25.42 30.43 -2.41
N SER A 315 25.05 29.36 -3.09
CA SER A 315 25.25 28.01 -2.53
C SER A 315 25.50 27.01 -3.66
N ARG A 316 26.71 26.45 -3.69
CA ARG A 316 27.04 25.32 -4.58
C ARG A 316 26.27 24.08 -4.11
N PRO A 317 25.81 23.20 -5.00
CA PRO A 317 25.19 21.95 -4.59
C PRO A 317 26.24 21.06 -3.93
N ILE A 318 26.06 20.78 -2.63
CA ILE A 318 26.88 19.80 -1.91
C ILE A 318 26.46 18.42 -2.42
N SER A 319 27.29 17.85 -3.29
CA SER A 319 27.20 16.43 -3.66
C SER A 319 27.72 15.58 -2.49
N PRO A 320 27.02 14.53 -2.03
CA PRO A 320 27.47 13.67 -0.92
C PRO A 320 28.82 12.96 -1.17
N ALA A 321 29.30 12.96 -2.41
CA ALA A 321 30.63 12.48 -2.77
C ALA A 321 31.76 13.37 -2.22
N ALA A 322 31.51 14.68 -2.06
CA ALA A 322 32.51 15.65 -1.59
C ALA A 322 32.80 15.50 -0.09
N ASP A 323 31.79 15.22 0.74
CA ASP A 323 31.97 15.01 2.19
C ASP A 323 32.80 13.76 2.50
N ARG A 324 32.73 12.74 1.62
CA ARG A 324 33.50 11.49 1.79
C ARG A 324 34.99 11.67 1.49
N GLU A 325 35.35 12.62 0.64
CA GLU A 325 36.76 12.98 0.37
C GLU A 325 37.34 13.93 1.44
N LEU A 326 36.54 14.88 1.94
CA LEU A 326 36.93 15.77 3.03
C LEU A 326 37.20 15.00 4.34
N SER A 327 36.40 13.98 4.66
CA SER A 327 36.62 13.11 5.82
C SER A 327 37.89 12.25 5.69
N ARG A 328 38.20 11.76 4.49
CA ARG A 328 39.43 10.97 4.21
C ARG A 328 40.70 11.82 4.27
N ASN A 329 40.66 13.06 3.81
CA ASN A 329 41.82 13.96 3.88
C ASN A 329 42.10 14.44 5.31
N SER A 330 41.06 14.64 6.14
CA SER A 330 41.24 15.05 7.53
C SER A 330 41.92 13.97 8.39
N GLN A 331 41.63 12.69 8.16
CA GLN A 331 42.29 11.57 8.85
C GLN A 331 43.75 11.35 8.44
N ARG A 332 44.18 11.82 7.26
CA ARG A 332 45.59 11.72 6.82
C ARG A 332 46.49 12.81 7.41
N MET A 333 45.94 13.97 7.79
CA MET A 333 46.72 15.07 8.36
C MET A 333 47.03 14.89 9.85
N THR A 334 46.28 14.09 10.59
CA THR A 334 46.49 13.88 12.03
C THR A 334 47.52 12.81 12.37
N MET A 335 48.09 12.10 11.38
CA MET A 335 49.10 11.04 11.60
C MET A 335 50.55 11.42 11.26
N ASN A 336 50.80 12.66 10.81
CA ASN A 336 52.16 13.16 10.55
C ASN A 336 52.40 14.45 11.33
N GLY A 337 52.65 14.31 12.62
CA GLY A 337 53.13 15.38 13.49
C GLY A 337 53.81 14.75 14.69
N TYR A 338 55.14 14.60 14.59
CA TYR A 338 56.03 14.35 15.72
C TYR A 338 56.03 15.54 16.68
#